data_AF-A0A8K0N9V5-F1
#
_entry.id   AF-A0A8K0N9V5-F1
#
_cell.length_a   1.000
_cell.length_b   1.000
_cell.length_c   1.000
_cell.angle_alpha   90.00
_cell.angle_beta   90.00
_cell.angle_gamma   90.00
#
_symmetry.space_group_name_H-M   'P 1'
#
loop_
_entity.id
_entity.type
_entity.pdbx_description
1 polymer ?
#
loop_
_entity_poly.entity_id
_entity_poly.type
_entity_poly.pdbx_seq_one_letter_code
_entity_poly.pdbx_strand_id
1 'polypeptide(L)'
;MLSTMKENEAYSVREPSKDQNASIYRPHSAAPSSPVTGLPSAALGLKDSLSFSRPVFLLHVGYSRWCQGSLKLFCMQILVQGELLRKVQAKISDQIIDIKTELCFNIGLSGVLSSGKLTILQWLLQETYEPENLQTESFLEKEVCKGEFAVLVEVGPRMSFTTAWSANAVSICQACSLTEVTRMERSRRYPLYLKAGSNPLDEGQINDFAAMVHDRMPECVYPHKLISFRTNAVPEAVSVVPVIERGREALEEINLKMGLTFDEQDLQYYTRLFRDDVK
;
A
#
# COMPACT_ATOMS: atom_id res chain seq x y z
N MET A 1 -59.53 7.24 -4.55
CA MET A 1 -58.33 7.26 -3.69
C MET A 1 -57.13 7.12 -4.61
N LEU A 2 -56.54 8.21 -5.15
CA LEU A 2 -55.60 9.12 -4.48
C LEU A 2 -54.60 8.31 -3.63
N SER A 3 -53.29 8.29 -3.90
CA SER A 3 -52.44 9.47 -3.85
C SER A 3 -51.03 9.20 -4.41
N THR A 4 -50.68 10.00 -5.43
CA THR A 4 -49.43 10.76 -5.67
C THR A 4 -48.04 10.14 -5.40
N MET A 5 -47.30 9.93 -6.49
CA MET A 5 -45.84 10.03 -6.53
C MET A 5 -45.46 11.52 -6.67
N LYS A 6 -44.65 12.03 -5.75
CA LYS A 6 -43.94 13.31 -5.83
C LYS A 6 -42.45 13.03 -5.67
N GLU A 7 -41.65 13.40 -6.66
CA GLU A 7 -40.23 13.75 -6.59
C GLU A 7 -39.99 14.68 -7.81
N ASN A 8 -40.11 16.00 -7.66
CA ASN A 8 -39.12 16.99 -7.22
C ASN A 8 -37.82 17.02 -8.03
N GLU A 9 -37.83 17.91 -9.03
CA GLU A 9 -36.91 19.02 -9.30
C GLU A 9 -35.40 18.92 -8.98
N ALA A 10 -34.67 19.36 -10.02
CA ALA A 10 -33.48 20.22 -10.00
C ALA A 10 -32.09 19.55 -9.99
N TYR A 11 -31.45 19.60 -11.16
CA TYR A 11 -30.03 19.92 -11.24
C TYR A 11 -29.81 20.98 -12.33
N SER A 12 -29.74 22.24 -11.92
CA SER A 12 -29.35 23.37 -12.75
C SER A 12 -27.83 23.52 -12.66
N VAL A 13 -27.15 23.28 -13.78
CA VAL A 13 -25.71 23.49 -13.93
C VAL A 13 -25.45 24.99 -14.02
N ARG A 14 -24.76 25.56 -13.02
CA ARG A 14 -24.23 26.93 -13.07
C ARG A 14 -22.76 26.88 -13.47
N GLU A 15 -22.47 27.38 -14.67
CA GLU A 15 -21.14 27.74 -15.16
C GLU A 15 -20.55 28.91 -14.33
N PRO A 16 -19.27 28.84 -13.88
CA PRO A 16 -18.60 30.00 -13.33
C PRO A 16 -17.97 30.86 -14.43
N SER A 17 -18.27 32.15 -14.34
CA SER A 17 -17.82 33.26 -15.18
C SER A 17 -16.30 33.38 -15.26
N LYS A 18 -15.79 33.53 -16.50
CA LYS A 18 -14.45 34.04 -16.78
C LYS A 18 -14.42 35.54 -16.54
N ASP A 19 -13.60 35.99 -15.61
CA ASP A 19 -13.07 37.34 -15.66
C ASP A 19 -11.67 37.45 -15.04
N GLN A 20 -10.84 38.19 -15.77
CA GLN A 20 -9.66 38.96 -15.37
C GLN A 20 -8.25 38.34 -15.36
N ASN A 21 -7.49 38.88 -16.32
CA ASN A 21 -6.11 39.39 -16.24
C ASN A 21 -4.93 38.46 -16.51
N ALA A 22 -4.52 38.49 -17.79
CA ALA A 22 -3.14 38.41 -18.23
C ALA A 22 -2.33 39.63 -17.78
N SER A 23 -1.08 39.44 -17.30
CA SER A 23 0.05 40.37 -17.51
C SER A 23 1.36 39.76 -16.98
N ILE A 24 2.25 39.26 -17.86
CA ILE A 24 3.55 39.84 -18.25
C ILE A 24 4.78 39.32 -17.45
N TYR A 25 5.70 38.75 -18.24
CA TYR A 25 7.10 38.37 -17.99
C TYR A 25 7.99 39.49 -17.40
N ARG A 26 8.98 39.12 -16.55
CA ARG A 26 10.43 39.14 -16.88
C ARG A 26 11.34 38.71 -15.70
N PRO A 27 12.43 37.97 -15.95
CA PRO A 27 13.48 37.68 -14.97
C PRO A 27 14.63 38.70 -15.06
N HIS A 28 15.24 39.04 -13.92
CA HIS A 28 16.48 39.82 -13.85
C HIS A 28 17.68 38.93 -13.52
N SER A 29 18.72 39.08 -14.34
CA SER A 29 20.07 38.54 -14.25
C SER A 29 20.91 39.20 -13.15
N ALA A 30 21.89 38.46 -12.59
CA ALA A 30 23.34 38.74 -12.69
C ALA A 30 24.12 38.18 -11.48
N ALA A 31 25.18 37.43 -11.77
CA ALA A 31 26.31 37.16 -10.87
C ALA A 31 27.27 38.37 -10.82
N PRO A 32 28.22 38.42 -9.86
CA PRO A 32 29.61 38.26 -10.28
C PRO A 32 30.55 37.52 -9.30
N SER A 33 31.76 37.33 -9.80
CA SER A 33 32.90 36.50 -9.44
C SER A 33 33.79 36.94 -8.25
N SER A 34 34.64 35.98 -7.84
CA SER A 34 35.72 35.90 -6.83
C SER A 34 36.79 37.02 -6.87
N PRO A 35 37.76 37.09 -5.91
CA PRO A 35 38.99 36.25 -6.00
C PRO A 35 39.68 35.83 -4.67
N VAL A 36 40.70 34.99 -4.87
CA VAL A 36 41.63 34.23 -4.00
C VAL A 36 42.70 35.08 -3.30
N THR A 37 43.17 34.65 -2.11
CA THR A 37 44.56 34.66 -1.55
C THR A 37 44.48 34.22 -0.07
N GLY A 38 45.38 33.52 0.62
CA GLY A 38 46.75 33.05 0.44
C GLY A 38 47.25 32.66 1.86
N LEU A 39 47.93 31.51 2.00
CA LEU A 39 48.53 31.01 3.27
C LEU A 39 49.77 31.83 3.70
N PRO A 40 50.17 31.71 4.98
CA PRO A 40 51.48 31.07 5.23
C PRO A 40 51.55 30.13 6.45
N SER A 41 52.67 29.41 6.50
CA SER A 41 53.10 28.29 7.36
C SER A 41 53.89 28.73 8.62
N ALA A 42 53.82 27.98 9.73
CA ALA A 42 54.97 27.27 10.37
C ALA A 42 54.78 26.90 11.87
N ALA A 43 54.92 25.59 12.13
CA ALA A 43 55.60 24.85 13.22
C ALA A 43 55.56 25.30 14.71
N LEU A 44 55.19 24.36 15.61
CA LEU A 44 56.06 23.71 16.64
C LEU A 44 55.26 22.85 17.64
N GLY A 45 55.80 21.66 18.00
CA GLY A 45 55.62 21.10 19.36
C GLY A 45 54.97 19.71 19.54
N LEU A 46 55.76 18.64 19.40
CA LEU A 46 55.93 17.51 20.34
C LEU A 46 54.80 17.16 21.36
N LYS A 47 54.18 15.97 21.24
CA LYS A 47 54.23 14.81 22.18
C LYS A 47 53.06 13.83 22.04
N ASP A 48 53.43 12.56 21.89
CA ASP A 48 52.89 11.32 22.47
C ASP A 48 51.38 11.05 22.61
N SER A 49 51.01 9.90 22.03
CA SER A 49 50.02 8.90 22.48
C SER A 49 48.59 9.38 22.81
N LEU A 50 47.63 8.95 21.98
CA LEU A 50 46.47 8.14 22.39
C LEU A 50 45.52 7.99 21.18
N SER A 51 45.06 6.77 20.99
CA SER A 51 44.08 6.36 19.98
C SER A 51 42.82 7.21 20.04
N PHE A 52 42.51 7.92 18.95
CA PHE A 52 41.17 8.45 18.70
C PHE A 52 40.82 8.24 17.23
N SER A 53 39.96 7.25 16.99
CA SER A 53 39.25 7.04 15.73
C SER A 53 38.47 8.31 15.39
N ARG A 54 38.84 8.98 14.29
CA ARG A 54 38.03 10.05 13.71
C ARG A 54 36.83 9.41 13.00
N PRO A 55 35.59 9.89 13.24
CA PRO A 55 34.45 9.40 12.51
C PRO A 55 34.60 9.83 11.05
N VAL A 56 34.78 8.85 10.17
CA VAL A 56 34.55 9.05 8.74
C VAL A 56 33.06 9.33 8.60
N PHE A 57 32.72 10.60 8.35
CA PHE A 57 31.41 10.98 7.84
C PHE A 57 31.27 10.35 6.45
N LEU A 58 30.81 9.11 6.42
CA LEU A 58 30.29 8.49 5.21
C LEU A 58 28.97 9.21 4.91
N LEU A 59 29.00 10.13 3.94
CA LEU A 59 27.81 10.53 3.21
C LEU A 59 27.21 9.24 2.63
N HIS A 60 26.22 8.70 3.32
CA HIS A 60 25.39 7.62 2.83
C HIS A 60 24.52 8.20 1.71
N VAL A 61 25.08 8.27 0.51
CA VAL A 61 24.26 8.34 -0.71
C VAL A 61 23.62 6.97 -0.84
N GLY A 62 22.44 6.83 -0.25
CA GLY A 62 21.69 5.58 -0.16
C GLY A 62 21.28 5.07 -1.54
N TYR A 63 22.17 4.36 -2.22
CA TYR A 63 21.80 3.40 -3.25
C TYR A 63 21.54 2.06 -2.56
N SER A 64 20.31 1.89 -2.08
CA SER A 64 19.79 0.60 -1.63
C SER A 64 20.00 -0.43 -2.74
N ARG A 65 20.81 -1.46 -2.48
CA ARG A 65 21.12 -2.52 -3.44
C ARG A 65 19.84 -3.29 -3.77
N TRP A 66 19.37 -3.15 -5.01
CA TRP A 66 18.10 -3.67 -5.51
C TRP A 66 18.19 -5.18 -5.76
N CYS A 67 17.38 -5.98 -5.06
CA CYS A 67 17.30 -7.43 -5.23
C CYS A 67 15.98 -7.84 -5.91
N GLN A 68 16.01 -8.96 -6.65
CA GLN A 68 14.84 -9.61 -7.24
C GLN A 68 13.69 -9.78 -6.23
N GLY A 69 12.47 -9.35 -6.58
CA GLY A 69 11.31 -9.42 -5.68
C GLY A 69 11.15 -8.19 -4.77
N SER A 70 11.79 -7.06 -5.10
CA SER A 70 11.63 -5.81 -4.34
C SER A 70 10.21 -5.27 -4.45
N LEU A 71 9.63 -4.88 -3.31
CA LEU A 71 8.42 -4.07 -3.25
C LEU A 71 8.79 -2.58 -3.27
N LYS A 72 8.16 -1.81 -4.16
CA LYS A 72 8.25 -0.36 -4.18
C LYS A 72 6.96 0.25 -3.69
N LEU A 73 7.07 1.20 -2.77
CA LEU A 73 5.94 1.96 -2.26
C LEU A 73 5.91 3.32 -2.96
N PHE A 74 4.74 3.73 -3.43
CA PHE A 74 4.44 5.13 -3.69
C PHE A 74 3.27 5.56 -2.84
N CYS A 75 3.33 6.76 -2.27
CA CYS A 75 2.28 7.32 -1.44
C CYS A 75 1.67 8.49 -2.17
N MET A 76 0.34 8.60 -2.11
CA MET A 76 -0.43 9.64 -2.73
C MET A 76 -1.50 10.15 -1.79
N GLN A 77 -1.65 11.48 -1.78
CA GLN A 77 -2.75 12.25 -1.22
C GLN A 77 -3.00 12.11 0.29
N ILE A 78 -3.28 13.24 0.93
CA ILE A 78 -3.79 13.30 2.31
C ILE A 78 -5.25 13.77 2.21
N LEU A 79 -6.19 12.91 2.59
CA LEU A 79 -7.60 13.31 2.75
C LEU A 79 -7.93 13.45 4.23
N VAL A 80 -8.48 14.61 4.62
CA VAL A 80 -9.05 14.83 5.94
C VAL A 80 -10.47 14.29 5.93
N GLN A 81 -10.73 13.23 6.72
CA GLN A 81 -12.04 12.57 6.73
C GLN A 81 -12.88 13.01 7.94
N GLY A 82 -13.47 14.21 7.85
CA GLY A 82 -14.25 14.79 8.96
C GLY A 82 -15.44 13.92 9.43
N GLU A 83 -16.10 13.20 8.52
CA GLU A 83 -17.17 12.26 8.90
C GLU A 83 -16.61 11.01 9.60
N LEU A 84 -15.49 10.47 9.12
CA LEU A 84 -14.82 9.33 9.75
C LEU A 84 -14.36 9.70 11.16
N LEU A 85 -13.73 10.86 11.33
CA LEU A 85 -13.29 11.36 12.64
C LEU A 85 -14.45 11.39 13.65
N ARG A 86 -15.60 11.94 13.26
CA ARG A 86 -16.79 11.97 14.14
C ARG A 86 -17.27 10.57 14.53
N LYS A 87 -17.31 9.63 13.57
CA LYS A 87 -17.71 8.24 13.85
C LYS A 87 -16.74 7.55 14.78
N VAL A 88 -15.45 7.77 14.58
CA VAL A 88 -14.37 7.18 15.38
C VAL A 88 -14.34 7.77 16.79
N GLN A 89 -14.52 9.08 16.94
CA GLN A 89 -14.66 9.72 18.25
C GLN A 89 -15.86 9.17 19.05
N ALA A 90 -16.98 8.91 18.37
CA ALA A 90 -18.18 8.40 19.01
C ALA A 90 -18.10 6.91 19.38
N LYS A 91 -17.41 6.09 18.58
CA LYS A 91 -17.40 4.62 18.75
C LYS A 91 -16.13 4.07 19.41
N ILE A 92 -15.00 4.76 19.27
CA ILE A 92 -13.67 4.25 19.63
C ILE A 92 -13.07 5.05 20.79
N SER A 93 -12.83 6.35 20.58
CA SER A 93 -12.26 7.23 21.61
C SER A 93 -12.38 8.70 21.23
N ASP A 94 -12.86 9.52 22.16
CA ASP A 94 -12.89 10.98 22.08
C ASP A 94 -11.49 11.62 22.15
N GLN A 95 -10.46 10.84 22.51
CA GLN A 95 -9.07 11.28 22.56
C GLN A 95 -8.46 11.42 21.17
N ILE A 96 -9.08 10.84 20.13
CA ILE A 96 -8.65 10.97 18.74
C ILE A 96 -9.09 12.35 18.23
N ILE A 97 -8.13 13.24 17.98
CA ILE A 97 -8.37 14.63 17.60
C ILE A 97 -8.32 14.88 16.10
N ASP A 98 -7.59 14.04 15.36
CA ASP A 98 -7.47 14.13 13.91
C ASP A 98 -7.24 12.75 13.29
N ILE A 99 -7.72 12.58 12.06
CA ILE A 99 -7.50 11.39 11.24
C ILE A 99 -7.19 11.85 9.82
N LYS A 100 -6.01 11.48 9.35
CA LYS A 100 -5.64 11.62 7.94
C LYS A 100 -5.78 10.29 7.23
N THR A 101 -5.77 10.33 5.91
CA THR A 101 -5.72 9.12 5.07
C THR A 101 -4.69 9.31 3.99
N GLU A 102 -3.77 8.35 3.86
CA GLU A 102 -2.78 8.26 2.78
C GLU A 102 -3.05 7.02 1.93
N LEU A 103 -3.15 7.21 0.61
CA LEU A 103 -3.24 6.10 -0.34
C LEU A 103 -1.84 5.64 -0.70
N CYS A 104 -1.63 4.33 -0.75
CA CYS A 104 -0.34 3.71 -1.00
C CYS A 104 -0.44 2.72 -2.17
N PHE A 105 0.49 2.81 -3.12
CA PHE A 105 0.68 1.85 -4.19
C PHE A 105 1.86 0.93 -3.84
N ASN A 106 1.58 -0.34 -3.63
CA ASN A 106 2.54 -1.39 -3.37
C ASN A 106 2.85 -2.10 -4.69
N ILE A 107 4.09 -2.06 -5.16
CA ILE A 107 4.47 -2.51 -6.51
C ILE A 107 5.53 -3.60 -6.42
N GLY A 108 5.17 -4.80 -6.88
CA GLY A 108 6.06 -5.96 -6.96
C GLY A 108 6.86 -5.90 -8.24
N LEU A 109 8.18 -6.05 -8.12
CA LEU A 109 9.10 -6.00 -9.25
C LEU A 109 9.87 -7.33 -9.40
N SER A 110 9.99 -7.82 -10.64
CA SER A 110 10.86 -8.94 -10.99
C SER A 110 12.33 -8.52 -11.19
N GLY A 111 12.59 -7.22 -11.34
CA GLY A 111 13.93 -6.66 -11.56
C GLY A 111 14.00 -5.16 -11.31
N VAL A 112 15.15 -4.56 -11.59
CA VAL A 112 15.38 -3.12 -11.39
C VAL A 112 14.76 -2.33 -12.54
N LEU A 113 14.02 -1.27 -12.22
CA LEU A 113 13.51 -0.34 -13.22
C LEU A 113 14.58 0.66 -13.62
N SER A 114 14.75 0.91 -14.92
CA SER A 114 15.56 2.02 -15.43
C SER A 114 14.93 3.37 -15.05
N SER A 115 15.72 4.45 -15.08
CA SER A 115 15.22 5.80 -14.79
C SER A 115 14.05 6.21 -15.69
N GLY A 116 14.13 5.92 -17.00
CA GLY A 116 13.03 6.20 -17.94
C GLY A 116 11.76 5.42 -17.62
N LYS A 117 11.86 4.12 -17.28
CA LYS A 117 10.71 3.31 -16.85
C LYS A 117 10.11 3.80 -15.54
N LEU A 118 10.95 4.27 -14.62
CA LEU A 118 10.50 4.85 -13.35
C LEU A 118 9.70 6.13 -13.57
N THR A 119 10.10 6.98 -14.54
CA THR A 119 9.33 8.17 -14.92
C THR A 119 7.97 7.81 -15.52
N ILE A 120 7.91 6.79 -16.38
CA ILE A 120 6.62 6.29 -16.92
C ILE A 120 5.73 5.78 -15.79
N LEU A 121 6.30 5.01 -14.85
CA LEU A 121 5.55 4.49 -13.71
C LEU A 121 5.02 5.61 -12.80
N GLN A 122 5.83 6.63 -12.53
CA GLN A 122 5.39 7.82 -11.78
C GLN A 122 4.25 8.53 -12.51
N TRP A 123 4.37 8.69 -13.83
CA TRP A 123 3.33 9.31 -14.65
C TRP A 123 2.01 8.53 -14.64
N LEU A 124 2.07 7.19 -14.58
CA LEU A 124 0.86 6.35 -14.45
C LEU A 124 0.17 6.46 -13.09
N LEU A 125 0.92 6.79 -12.04
CA LEU A 125 0.44 6.79 -10.65
C LEU A 125 0.06 8.18 -10.14
N GLN A 126 0.58 9.24 -10.73
CA GLN A 126 0.33 10.61 -10.30
C GLN A 126 -1.08 11.06 -10.68
N GLU A 127 -1.68 11.91 -9.85
CA GLU A 127 -2.91 12.61 -10.22
C GLU A 127 -2.65 13.65 -11.30
N THR A 128 -3.63 13.84 -12.19
CA THR A 128 -3.49 14.74 -13.35
C THR A 128 -3.29 16.20 -12.93
N TYR A 129 -3.92 16.61 -11.82
CA TYR A 129 -3.96 18.01 -11.37
C TYR A 129 -3.08 18.29 -10.14
N GLU A 130 -2.50 17.26 -9.51
CA GLU A 130 -1.66 17.39 -8.30
C GLU A 130 -0.48 16.40 -8.35
N PRO A 131 0.40 16.48 -9.37
CA PRO A 131 1.48 15.52 -9.55
C PRO A 131 2.51 15.53 -8.40
N GLU A 132 2.63 16.63 -7.67
CA GLU A 132 3.48 16.78 -6.49
C GLU A 132 3.04 15.92 -5.30
N ASN A 133 1.80 15.44 -5.31
CA ASN A 133 1.25 14.61 -4.24
C ASN A 133 1.67 13.14 -4.33
N LEU A 134 2.48 12.74 -5.32
CA LEU A 134 3.06 11.40 -5.42
C LEU A 134 4.51 11.38 -4.92
N GLN A 135 4.79 10.57 -3.89
CA GLN A 135 6.14 10.37 -3.36
C GLN A 135 6.48 8.88 -3.24
N THR A 136 7.78 8.54 -3.18
CA THR A 136 8.25 7.16 -2.95
C THR A 136 8.32 6.80 -1.46
N GLU A 137 8.22 7.81 -0.59
CA GLU A 137 8.12 7.65 0.85
C GLU A 137 6.76 8.15 1.32
N SER A 138 6.33 7.67 2.48
CA SER A 138 5.11 8.15 3.12
C SER A 138 5.31 9.58 3.63
N PHE A 139 4.31 10.42 3.38
CA PHE A 139 4.23 11.77 3.91
C PHE A 139 4.02 11.75 5.42
N LEU A 140 3.29 10.73 5.90
CA LEU A 140 2.80 10.66 7.27
C LEU A 140 3.72 9.85 8.20
N GLU A 141 4.56 8.96 7.66
CA GLU A 141 5.49 8.14 8.43
C GLU A 141 6.45 9.00 9.27
N LYS A 142 6.92 10.14 8.73
CA LYS A 142 7.77 11.09 9.49
C LYS A 142 7.01 11.85 10.58
N GLU A 143 5.72 12.12 10.38
CA GLU A 143 4.88 12.76 11.40
C GLU A 143 4.57 11.79 12.53
N VAL A 144 4.20 10.55 12.20
CA VAL A 144 3.89 9.49 13.17
C VAL A 144 5.12 9.11 13.98
N CYS A 145 6.30 8.94 13.36
CA CYS A 145 7.53 8.60 14.08
C CYS A 145 8.04 9.73 15.00
N LYS A 146 7.60 10.97 14.78
CA LYS A 146 7.96 12.12 15.63
C LYS A 146 6.91 12.45 16.69
N GLY A 147 5.66 12.04 16.46
CA GLY A 147 4.55 12.29 17.36
C GLY A 147 4.49 11.23 18.45
N GLU A 148 4.66 11.64 19.71
CA GLU A 148 4.43 10.76 20.87
C GLU A 148 2.96 10.29 20.99
N PHE A 149 2.05 10.92 20.25
CA PHE A 149 0.59 10.72 20.34
C PHE A 149 -0.02 10.38 18.97
N ALA A 150 0.58 9.45 18.21
CA ALA A 150 0.04 9.00 16.93
C ALA A 150 0.08 7.48 16.77
N VAL A 151 -1.00 6.89 16.26
CA VAL A 151 -1.11 5.45 15.95
C VAL A 151 -1.39 5.28 14.46
N LEU A 152 -0.59 4.48 13.76
CA LEU A 152 -0.78 4.21 12.33
C LEU A 152 -1.49 2.87 12.12
N VAL A 153 -2.62 2.89 11.42
CA VAL A 153 -3.31 1.68 10.94
C VAL A 153 -3.23 1.63 9.42
N GLU A 154 -2.59 0.60 8.88
CA GLU A 154 -2.56 0.35 7.45
C GLU A 154 -3.48 -0.83 7.10
N VAL A 155 -4.32 -0.66 6.07
CA VAL A 155 -5.22 -1.70 5.58
C VAL A 155 -5.09 -1.85 4.07
N GLY A 156 -5.21 -3.07 3.57
CA GLY A 156 -5.19 -3.32 2.13
C GLY A 156 -5.64 -4.75 1.80
N PRO A 157 -5.61 -5.12 0.51
CA PRO A 157 -5.99 -6.46 0.06
C PRO A 157 -5.20 -7.56 0.77
N ARG A 158 -5.83 -8.71 0.98
CA ARG A 158 -5.10 -9.90 1.45
C ARG A 158 -4.08 -10.33 0.39
N MET A 159 -2.89 -10.73 0.84
CA MET A 159 -1.80 -11.13 -0.05
C MET A 159 -2.08 -12.44 -0.81
N SER A 160 -3.06 -13.24 -0.37
CA SER A 160 -3.37 -14.58 -0.87
C SER A 160 -3.98 -14.62 -2.28
N PHE A 161 -4.50 -13.50 -2.78
CA PHE A 161 -5.06 -13.41 -4.13
C PHE A 161 -4.73 -12.04 -4.74
N THR A 162 -4.82 -11.93 -6.06
CA THR A 162 -4.59 -10.67 -6.80
C THR A 162 -5.92 -9.96 -7.01
N THR A 163 -5.99 -8.65 -6.73
CA THR A 163 -7.23 -7.89 -6.95
C THR A 163 -7.51 -7.64 -8.44
N ALA A 164 -8.77 -7.40 -8.80
CA ALA A 164 -9.12 -6.97 -10.15
C ALA A 164 -8.42 -5.65 -10.54
N TRP A 165 -8.24 -4.74 -9.58
CA TRP A 165 -7.48 -3.51 -9.79
C TRP A 165 -6.01 -3.82 -10.12
N SER A 166 -5.37 -4.74 -9.39
CA SER A 166 -4.00 -5.17 -9.68
C SER A 166 -3.87 -5.78 -11.07
N ALA A 167 -4.80 -6.63 -11.49
CA ALA A 167 -4.74 -7.25 -12.81
C ALA A 167 -4.78 -6.19 -13.93
N ASN A 168 -5.66 -5.20 -13.80
CA ASN A 168 -5.76 -4.09 -14.74
C ASN A 168 -4.51 -3.20 -14.71
N ALA A 169 -4.01 -2.86 -13.52
CA ALA A 169 -2.83 -2.02 -13.35
C ALA A 169 -1.58 -2.68 -13.97
N VAL A 170 -1.39 -3.99 -13.76
CA VAL A 170 -0.31 -4.75 -14.39
C VAL A 170 -0.46 -4.79 -15.91
N SER A 171 -1.68 -4.98 -16.43
CA SER A 171 -1.94 -4.95 -17.89
C SER A 171 -1.57 -3.59 -18.51
N ILE A 172 -1.94 -2.48 -17.85
CA ILE A 172 -1.54 -1.13 -18.28
C ILE A 172 -0.02 -0.97 -18.25
N CYS A 173 0.64 -1.43 -17.18
CA CYS A 173 2.09 -1.40 -17.07
C CYS A 173 2.77 -2.17 -18.21
N GLN A 174 2.26 -3.36 -18.55
CA GLN A 174 2.76 -4.16 -19.67
C GLN A 174 2.61 -3.43 -21.01
N ALA A 175 1.45 -2.80 -21.26
CA ALA A 175 1.23 -1.99 -22.46
C ALA A 175 2.19 -0.80 -22.54
N CYS A 176 2.59 -0.23 -21.40
CA CYS A 176 3.59 0.82 -21.29
C CYS A 176 5.05 0.31 -21.24
N SER A 177 5.30 -0.95 -21.60
CA SER A 177 6.64 -1.58 -21.58
C SER A 177 7.30 -1.69 -20.20
N LEU A 178 6.52 -1.62 -19.12
CA LEU A 178 6.94 -1.87 -17.73
C LEU A 178 6.78 -3.35 -17.36
N THR A 179 7.43 -4.22 -18.11
CA THR A 179 7.34 -5.69 -17.98
C THR A 179 7.86 -6.22 -16.64
N GLU A 180 8.64 -5.43 -15.90
CA GLU A 180 9.17 -5.78 -14.59
C GLU A 180 8.11 -5.72 -13.49
N VAL A 181 6.99 -5.01 -13.72
CA VAL A 181 5.88 -4.92 -12.75
C VAL A 181 5.11 -6.24 -12.76
N THR A 182 5.24 -7.01 -11.69
CA THR A 182 4.59 -8.32 -11.54
C THR A 182 3.26 -8.23 -10.81
N ARG A 183 3.10 -7.26 -9.91
CA ARG A 183 1.90 -7.06 -9.12
C ARG A 183 1.82 -5.60 -8.65
N MET A 184 0.61 -5.05 -8.56
CA MET A 184 0.40 -3.69 -8.07
C MET A 184 -0.86 -3.64 -7.23
N GLU A 185 -0.76 -3.31 -5.95
CA GLU A 185 -1.93 -3.24 -5.04
C GLU A 185 -2.02 -1.87 -4.38
N ARG A 186 -3.24 -1.50 -3.95
CA ARG A 186 -3.47 -0.27 -3.17
C ARG A 186 -3.70 -0.60 -1.71
N SER A 187 -3.02 0.10 -0.80
CA SER A 187 -3.33 0.12 0.63
C SER A 187 -3.70 1.54 1.06
N ARG A 188 -4.35 1.65 2.22
CA ARG A 188 -4.73 2.92 2.86
C ARG A 188 -4.12 2.96 4.24
N ARG A 189 -3.53 4.10 4.57
CA ARG A 189 -2.89 4.39 5.85
C ARG A 189 -3.70 5.43 6.60
N TYR A 190 -4.04 5.13 7.84
CA TYR A 190 -4.82 5.98 8.73
C TYR A 190 -3.99 6.28 9.99
N PRO A 191 -3.22 7.38 10.01
CA PRO A 191 -2.69 7.88 11.26
C PRO A 191 -3.83 8.51 12.07
N LEU A 192 -3.97 8.03 13.30
CA LEU A 192 -4.87 8.52 14.32
C LEU A 192 -4.05 9.40 15.27
N TYR A 193 -4.33 10.70 15.27
CA TYR A 193 -3.66 11.64 16.16
C TYR A 193 -4.45 11.75 17.45
N LEU A 194 -3.77 11.56 18.57
CA LEU A 194 -4.35 11.61 19.90
C LEU A 194 -4.05 12.96 20.56
N LYS A 195 -4.92 13.36 21.48
CA LYS A 195 -4.73 14.54 22.31
C LYS A 195 -3.43 14.39 23.13
N ALA A 196 -2.64 15.46 23.24
CA ALA A 196 -1.44 15.43 24.06
C ALA A 196 -1.74 15.00 25.52
N GLY A 197 -0.94 14.07 26.04
CA GLY A 197 -1.12 13.48 27.37
C GLY A 197 -2.20 12.39 27.46
N SER A 198 -2.76 11.96 26.34
CA SER A 198 -3.66 10.81 26.27
C SER A 198 -2.93 9.50 26.49
N ASN A 199 -3.66 8.47 26.91
CA ASN A 199 -3.12 7.11 26.88
C ASN A 199 -3.06 6.62 25.42
N PRO A 200 -2.13 5.70 25.09
CA PRO A 200 -2.18 4.99 23.81
C PRO A 200 -3.51 4.26 23.65
N LEU A 201 -3.98 4.11 22.40
CA LEU A 201 -5.12 3.25 22.10
C LEU A 201 -4.76 1.80 22.41
N ASP A 202 -5.68 1.07 23.02
CA ASP A 202 -5.51 -0.37 23.23
C ASP A 202 -5.73 -1.17 21.93
N GLU A 203 -5.34 -2.46 21.94
CA GLU A 203 -5.50 -3.33 20.78
C GLU A 203 -6.96 -3.51 20.35
N GLY A 204 -7.91 -3.50 21.29
CA GLY A 204 -9.34 -3.60 21.02
C GLY A 204 -9.82 -2.39 20.23
N GLN A 205 -9.45 -1.19 20.66
CA GLN A 205 -9.77 0.07 19.99
C GLN A 205 -9.17 0.14 18.57
N ILE A 206 -7.94 -0.34 18.40
CA ILE A 206 -7.29 -0.42 17.07
C ILE A 206 -8.04 -1.39 16.16
N ASN A 207 -8.44 -2.56 16.68
CA ASN A 207 -9.20 -3.56 15.92
C ASN A 207 -10.61 -3.06 15.55
N ASP A 208 -11.28 -2.37 16.46
CA ASP A 208 -12.59 -1.78 16.22
C ASP A 208 -12.51 -0.67 15.17
N PHE A 209 -11.46 0.18 15.24
CA PHE A 209 -11.19 1.16 14.19
C PHE A 209 -10.93 0.48 12.85
N ALA A 210 -10.07 -0.55 12.81
CA ALA A 210 -9.77 -1.28 11.58
C ALA A 210 -11.04 -1.85 10.94
N ALA A 211 -11.92 -2.47 11.74
CA ALA A 211 -13.20 -3.01 11.28
C ALA A 211 -14.15 -1.96 10.69
N MET A 212 -13.96 -0.67 11.02
CA MET A 212 -14.71 0.43 10.40
C MET A 212 -14.19 0.86 9.03
N VAL A 213 -12.92 0.60 8.71
CA VAL A 213 -12.25 1.17 7.52
C VAL A 213 -11.86 0.15 6.45
N HIS A 214 -11.94 -1.15 6.74
CA HIS A 214 -11.67 -2.20 5.76
C HIS A 214 -12.81 -3.21 5.66
N ASP A 215 -12.92 -3.87 4.49
CA ASP A 215 -13.80 -5.02 4.34
C ASP A 215 -13.11 -6.26 4.94
N ARG A 216 -13.79 -6.96 5.86
CA ARG A 216 -13.24 -8.14 6.53
C ARG A 216 -12.90 -9.29 5.57
N MET A 217 -13.61 -9.40 4.45
CA MET A 217 -13.44 -10.52 3.52
C MET A 217 -12.20 -10.33 2.62
N PRO A 218 -12.12 -9.34 1.71
CA PRO A 218 -11.00 -9.20 0.79
C PRO A 218 -9.79 -8.45 1.39
N GLU A 219 -9.95 -7.71 2.49
CA GLU A 219 -8.90 -6.86 3.06
C GLU A 219 -8.45 -7.35 4.44
N CYS A 220 -7.30 -6.86 4.87
CA CYS A 220 -6.77 -7.07 6.21
C CYS A 220 -5.91 -5.89 6.67
N VAL A 221 -5.68 -5.82 7.97
CA VAL A 221 -4.70 -4.91 8.58
C VAL A 221 -3.28 -5.41 8.26
N TYR A 222 -2.40 -4.49 7.89
CA TYR A 222 -0.97 -4.76 7.77
C TYR A 222 -0.28 -4.36 9.07
N PRO A 223 0.28 -5.31 9.83
CA PRO A 223 0.94 -5.01 11.10
C PRO A 223 2.24 -4.22 10.90
N HIS A 224 2.86 -4.38 9.73
CA HIS A 224 4.06 -3.67 9.32
C HIS A 224 3.92 -3.27 7.86
N LYS A 225 4.69 -2.25 7.45
CA LYS A 225 4.85 -1.87 6.05
C LYS A 225 5.21 -3.10 5.22
N LEU A 226 4.48 -3.33 4.14
CA LEU A 226 4.75 -4.44 3.26
C LEU A 226 6.18 -4.32 2.69
N ILE A 227 6.87 -5.46 2.64
CA ILE A 227 8.20 -5.57 2.04
C ILE A 227 8.22 -6.48 0.81
N SER A 228 7.15 -7.28 0.62
CA SER A 228 7.02 -8.27 -0.45
C SER A 228 5.56 -8.71 -0.59
N PHE A 229 5.18 -9.14 -1.79
CA PHE A 229 3.92 -9.83 -2.08
C PHE A 229 4.00 -11.36 -1.92
N ARG A 230 5.19 -11.89 -1.61
CA ARG A 230 5.36 -13.33 -1.42
C ARG A 230 4.63 -13.76 -0.16
N THR A 231 3.73 -14.72 -0.31
CA THR A 231 3.17 -15.46 0.82
C THR A 231 4.08 -16.65 1.11
N ASN A 232 4.22 -17.00 2.40
CA ASN A 232 4.90 -18.25 2.80
C ASN A 232 4.01 -19.48 2.57
N ALA A 233 3.01 -19.38 1.68
CA ALA A 233 2.11 -20.46 1.37
C ALA A 233 2.86 -21.49 0.52
N VAL A 234 3.18 -22.62 1.13
CA VAL A 234 3.65 -23.81 0.41
C VAL A 234 2.41 -24.54 -0.08
N PRO A 235 2.26 -24.80 -1.40
CA PRO A 235 1.19 -25.63 -1.90
C PRO A 235 1.16 -26.96 -1.14
N GLU A 236 -0.02 -27.36 -0.66
CA GLU A 236 -0.17 -28.64 0.00
C GLU A 236 0.15 -29.78 -0.98
N ALA A 237 0.74 -30.85 -0.47
CA ALA A 237 1.03 -32.02 -1.30
C ALA A 237 -0.28 -32.61 -1.86
N VAL A 238 -0.26 -33.01 -3.13
CA VAL A 238 -1.40 -33.70 -3.74
C VAL A 238 -1.64 -35.01 -2.98
N SER A 239 -2.88 -35.21 -2.54
CA SER A 239 -3.31 -36.47 -1.92
C SER A 239 -4.05 -37.34 -2.94
N VAL A 240 -3.81 -38.64 -2.88
CA VAL A 240 -4.46 -39.62 -3.75
C VAL A 240 -5.59 -40.28 -2.98
N VAL A 241 -6.79 -40.32 -3.58
CA VAL A 241 -7.94 -41.05 -3.04
C VAL A 241 -8.01 -42.41 -3.75
N PRO A 242 -7.89 -43.55 -3.03
CA PRO A 242 -7.80 -44.89 -3.62
C PRO A 242 -9.18 -45.42 -4.07
N VAL A 243 -9.80 -44.77 -5.06
CA VAL A 243 -11.16 -45.13 -5.54
C VAL A 243 -11.15 -46.45 -6.31
N ILE A 244 -10.04 -46.80 -6.97
CA ILE A 244 -9.93 -48.08 -7.68
C ILE A 244 -9.96 -49.22 -6.67
N GLU A 245 -9.13 -49.15 -5.63
CA GLU A 245 -8.99 -50.20 -4.63
C GLU A 245 -10.17 -50.25 -3.66
N ARG A 246 -10.57 -49.09 -3.11
CA ARG A 246 -11.57 -49.00 -2.02
C ARG A 246 -12.95 -48.56 -2.50
N GLY A 247 -13.08 -48.07 -3.72
CA GLY A 247 -14.37 -47.75 -4.31
C GLY A 247 -15.06 -46.59 -3.60
N ARG A 248 -16.38 -46.71 -3.52
CA ARG A 248 -17.26 -45.69 -2.95
C ARG A 248 -16.86 -45.28 -1.53
N GLU A 249 -16.39 -46.22 -0.71
CA GLU A 249 -15.99 -45.94 0.68
C GLU A 249 -14.87 -44.89 0.77
N ALA A 250 -13.91 -44.89 -0.17
CA ALA A 250 -12.86 -43.88 -0.20
C ALA A 250 -13.41 -42.48 -0.57
N LEU A 251 -14.45 -42.43 -1.40
CA LEU A 251 -15.14 -41.18 -1.75
C LEU A 251 -16.00 -40.66 -0.60
N GLU A 252 -16.66 -41.53 0.16
CA GLU A 252 -17.42 -41.15 1.36
C GLU A 252 -16.50 -40.58 2.45
N GLU A 253 -15.35 -41.22 2.67
CA GLU A 253 -14.36 -40.77 3.65
C GLU A 253 -13.83 -39.38 3.30
N ILE A 254 -13.44 -39.14 2.04
CA ILE A 254 -12.92 -37.83 1.63
C ILE A 254 -14.03 -36.78 1.57
N ASN A 255 -15.26 -37.15 1.20
CA ASN A 255 -16.42 -36.25 1.20
C ASN A 255 -16.67 -35.71 2.62
N LEU A 256 -16.63 -36.57 3.63
CA LEU A 256 -16.78 -36.16 5.03
C LEU A 256 -15.58 -35.34 5.51
N LYS A 257 -14.36 -35.79 5.20
CA LYS A 257 -13.11 -35.15 5.65
C LYS A 257 -12.95 -33.73 5.09
N MET A 258 -13.27 -33.53 3.82
CA MET A 258 -13.09 -32.24 3.13
C MET A 258 -14.39 -31.44 3.01
N GLY A 259 -15.54 -31.99 3.41
CA GLY A 259 -16.83 -31.33 3.29
C GLY A 259 -17.23 -31.09 1.84
N LEU A 260 -17.04 -32.07 0.95
CA LEU A 260 -17.26 -31.91 -0.50
C LEU A 260 -18.74 -31.86 -0.89
N THR A 261 -19.64 -32.18 0.05
CA THR A 261 -21.10 -32.15 -0.14
C THR A 261 -21.62 -33.04 -1.28
N PHE A 262 -20.93 -34.16 -1.58
CA PHE A 262 -21.42 -35.14 -2.55
C PHE A 262 -22.72 -35.78 -2.08
N ASP A 263 -23.69 -35.82 -2.98
CA ASP A 263 -24.93 -36.55 -2.78
C ASP A 263 -24.81 -38.02 -3.26
N GLU A 264 -25.93 -38.75 -3.17
CA GLU A 264 -25.98 -40.16 -3.57
C GLU A 264 -25.64 -40.38 -5.06
N GLN A 265 -26.06 -39.45 -5.92
CA GLN A 265 -25.83 -39.54 -7.36
C GLN A 265 -24.37 -39.22 -7.68
N ASP A 266 -23.78 -38.22 -7.02
CA ASP A 266 -22.36 -37.89 -7.13
C ASP A 266 -21.48 -39.07 -6.75
N LEU A 267 -21.72 -39.68 -5.59
CA LEU A 267 -20.94 -40.82 -5.12
C LEU A 267 -21.03 -42.01 -6.09
N GLN A 268 -22.22 -42.30 -6.60
CA GLN A 268 -22.41 -43.36 -7.58
C GLN A 268 -21.72 -43.04 -8.91
N TYR A 269 -21.83 -41.80 -9.37
CA TYR A 269 -21.23 -41.34 -10.62
C TYR A 269 -19.69 -41.39 -10.56
N TYR A 270 -19.08 -40.76 -9.56
CA TYR A 270 -17.62 -40.72 -9.45
C TYR A 270 -17.02 -42.10 -9.18
N THR A 271 -17.71 -42.97 -8.42
CA THR A 271 -17.24 -44.36 -8.22
C THR A 271 -17.16 -45.10 -9.55
N ARG A 272 -18.21 -45.01 -10.39
CA ARG A 272 -18.21 -45.65 -11.71
C ARG A 272 -17.19 -45.04 -12.64
N LEU A 273 -17.15 -43.70 -12.72
CA LEU A 273 -16.23 -42.97 -13.58
C LEU A 273 -14.77 -43.40 -13.36
N PHE A 274 -14.31 -43.45 -12.10
CA PHE A 274 -12.92 -43.78 -11.78
C PHE A 274 -12.62 -45.28 -11.76
N ARG A 275 -13.62 -46.18 -11.64
CA ARG A 275 -13.39 -47.63 -11.67
C ARG A 275 -13.54 -48.24 -13.06
N ASP A 276 -14.53 -47.76 -13.80
CA ASP A 276 -15.02 -48.43 -14.99
C ASP A 276 -14.57 -47.70 -16.27
N ASP A 277 -14.59 -46.37 -16.26
CA ASP A 277 -14.42 -45.54 -17.47
C ASP A 277 -13.00 -44.97 -17.62
N VAL A 278 -12.40 -44.46 -16.53
CA VAL A 278 -11.07 -43.84 -16.52
C VAL A 278 -10.08 -44.82 -15.89
N LYS A 279 -9.35 -45.58 -16.72
CA LYS A 279 -8.26 -46.48 -16.31
C LYS A 279 -6.88 -45.92 -16.65
#